data_AF-A0A1Q8LX30-F1
#
_entry.id   AF-A0A1Q8LX30-F1
#
_cell.length_a   1.000
_cell.length_b   1.000
_cell.length_c   1.000
_cell.angle_alpha   90.00
_cell.angle_beta   90.00
_cell.angle_gamma   90.00
#
_symmetry.space_group_name_H-M   'P 1'
#
loop_
_entity.id
_entity.type
_entity.pdbx_description
1 polymer ?
#
loop_
_entity_poly.entity_id
_entity_poly.type
_entity_poly.pdbx_seq_one_letter_code
_entity_poly.pdbx_strand_id
1 'polypeptide(L)'
;MSGDGEPGWLEALSGFTEYVCFTVACVGCGAPHTDMDDNTLHFPTRAAAVLHAYSTEHWGVGPEGMWCPQCYWDAYAAERAASVDGGLR
;
A
#
# COMPACT_ATOMS: atom_id res chain seq x y z
N MET A 1 34.17 -40.89 -11.21
CA MET A 1 32.78 -40.43 -11.40
C MET A 1 32.57 -39.29 -10.44
N SER A 2 32.58 -38.06 -10.97
CA SER A 2 32.40 -36.83 -10.21
C SER A 2 30.98 -36.84 -9.65
N GLY A 3 30.86 -37.03 -8.34
CA GLY A 3 29.62 -36.71 -7.65
C GLY A 3 29.55 -35.20 -7.58
N ASP A 4 28.86 -34.59 -8.53
CA ASP A 4 28.40 -33.22 -8.43
C ASP A 4 27.33 -33.19 -7.33
N GLY A 5 27.78 -33.27 -6.07
CA GLY A 5 26.93 -33.13 -4.90
C GLY A 5 26.40 -31.71 -4.93
N GLU A 6 25.09 -31.57 -5.13
CA GLU A 6 24.44 -30.27 -5.03
C GLU A 6 24.87 -29.59 -3.72
N PRO A 7 25.30 -28.33 -3.75
CA PRO A 7 25.96 -27.76 -2.60
C PRO A 7 24.94 -27.61 -1.46
N GLY A 8 25.35 -27.91 -0.22
CA GLY A 8 24.48 -27.95 0.97
C GLY A 8 23.73 -26.66 1.34
N TRP A 9 23.74 -25.63 0.48
CA TRP A 9 22.83 -24.49 0.62
C TRP A 9 21.37 -24.88 0.34
N LEU A 10 21.08 -25.91 -0.46
CA LEU A 10 19.70 -26.40 -0.63
C LEU A 10 19.12 -26.94 0.68
N GLU A 11 19.94 -27.61 1.49
CA GLU A 11 19.59 -28.00 2.86
C GLU A 11 19.49 -26.78 3.78
N ALA A 12 20.31 -25.74 3.57
CA ALA A 12 20.18 -24.47 4.29
C ALA A 12 18.90 -23.69 3.95
N LEU A 13 18.24 -23.97 2.82
CA LEU A 13 16.92 -23.44 2.47
C LEU A 13 15.77 -24.23 3.10
N SER A 14 16.03 -25.36 3.76
CA SER A 14 15.00 -26.06 4.52
C SER A 14 14.45 -25.18 5.64
N GLY A 15 13.12 -25.07 5.73
CA GLY A 15 12.43 -24.19 6.69
C GLY A 15 12.17 -22.76 6.21
N PHE A 16 12.63 -22.37 5.02
CA PHE A 16 12.21 -21.10 4.41
C PHE A 16 10.87 -21.27 3.68
N THR A 17 9.98 -20.30 3.84
CA THR A 17 8.71 -20.21 3.09
C THR A 17 8.64 -18.85 2.42
N GLU A 18 8.37 -18.86 1.11
CA GLU A 18 8.10 -17.63 0.36
C GLU A 18 6.67 -17.17 0.63
N TYR A 19 6.50 -15.87 0.88
CA TYR A 19 5.19 -15.24 1.01
C TYR A 19 5.10 -14.07 0.05
N VAL A 20 4.02 -14.07 -0.74
CA VAL A 20 3.63 -12.89 -1.52
C VAL A 20 2.76 -12.01 -0.63
N CYS A 21 3.17 -10.76 -0.46
CA CYS A 21 2.46 -9.77 0.34
C CYS A 21 1.86 -8.67 -0.54
N PHE A 22 0.77 -8.08 -0.06
CA PHE A 22 0.17 -6.88 -0.63
C PHE A 22 0.60 -5.66 0.19
N THR A 23 0.97 -4.58 -0.50
CA THR A 23 1.22 -3.27 0.11
C THR A 23 0.20 -2.27 -0.43
N VAL A 24 0.02 -1.16 0.27
CA VAL A 24 -0.80 -0.03 -0.19
C VAL A 24 0.12 1.14 -0.51
N ALA A 25 -0.14 1.82 -1.61
CA ALA A 25 0.50 3.09 -1.94
C ALA A 25 -0.58 4.08 -2.37
N CYS A 26 -0.36 5.36 -2.08
CA CYS A 26 -1.27 6.42 -2.48
C CYS A 26 -1.24 6.57 -4.01
N VAL A 27 -2.41 6.60 -4.65
CA VAL A 27 -2.51 6.80 -6.10
C VAL A 27 -2.07 8.20 -6.54
N GLY A 28 -2.23 9.21 -5.68
CA GLY A 28 -1.85 10.59 -5.96
C GLY A 28 -0.34 10.85 -5.89
N CYS A 29 0.32 10.44 -4.81
CA CYS A 29 1.73 10.75 -4.56
C CYS A 29 2.67 9.53 -4.59
N GLY A 30 2.16 8.31 -4.71
CA GLY A 30 2.94 7.09 -4.68
C GLY A 30 3.48 6.69 -3.29
N ALA A 31 3.24 7.50 -2.25
CA ALA A 31 3.76 7.22 -0.91
C ALA A 31 3.22 5.87 -0.39
N PRO A 32 4.09 5.00 0.17
CA PRO A 32 3.66 3.73 0.73
C PRO A 32 2.87 3.94 2.02
N HIS A 33 2.02 2.97 2.34
CA HIS A 33 1.43 2.87 3.68
C HIS A 33 2.45 2.28 4.64
N THR A 34 2.83 3.04 5.66
CA THR A 34 3.90 2.70 6.61
C THR A 34 3.41 2.64 8.05
N ASP A 35 4.18 1.96 8.91
CA ASP A 35 4.01 2.05 10.36
C ASP A 35 4.67 3.32 10.95
N MET A 36 4.68 3.44 12.28
CA MET A 36 5.26 4.59 12.99
C MET A 36 6.79 4.71 12.82
N ASP A 37 7.45 3.65 12.36
CA ASP A 37 8.89 3.59 12.13
C ASP A 37 9.24 3.67 10.63
N ASP A 38 8.29 4.12 9.80
CA ASP A 38 8.40 4.25 8.34
C ASP A 38 8.63 2.93 7.57
N ASN A 39 8.32 1.78 8.17
CA ASN A 39 8.37 0.50 7.47
C ASN A 39 7.12 0.30 6.62
N THR A 40 7.28 -0.12 5.37
CA THR A 40 6.12 -0.45 4.51
C THR A 40 5.34 -1.61 5.09
N LEU A 41 4.03 -1.43 5.25
CA LEU A 41 3.14 -2.46 5.79
C LEU A 41 2.81 -3.51 4.73
N HIS A 42 2.91 -4.78 5.13
CA HIS A 42 2.65 -5.96 4.30
C HIS A 42 1.43 -6.72 4.80
N PHE A 43 0.54 -7.09 3.88
CA PHE A 43 -0.73 -7.76 4.17
C PHE A 43 -0.88 -9.07 3.39
N PRO A 44 -1.57 -10.08 3.96
CA PRO A 44 -1.79 -11.36 3.29
C PRO A 44 -2.80 -11.29 2.14
N THR A 45 -3.66 -10.27 2.12
CA THR A 45 -4.66 -10.06 1.06
C THR A 45 -4.85 -8.58 0.76
N ARG A 46 -5.30 -8.28 -0.45
CA ARG A 46 -5.71 -6.92 -0.84
C ARG A 46 -6.82 -6.36 0.05
N ALA A 47 -7.80 -7.19 0.43
CA ALA A 47 -8.91 -6.76 1.29
C ALA A 47 -8.41 -6.35 2.69
N ALA A 48 -7.49 -7.12 3.29
CA ALA A 48 -6.88 -6.77 4.56
C ALA A 48 -6.08 -5.46 4.48
N ALA A 49 -5.35 -5.26 3.38
CA ALA A 49 -4.58 -4.04 3.14
C ALA A 49 -5.49 -2.79 3.06
N VAL A 50 -6.57 -2.87 2.30
CA VAL A 50 -7.56 -1.78 2.17
C VAL A 50 -8.28 -1.52 3.49
N LEU A 51 -8.75 -2.58 4.16
CA LEU A 51 -9.45 -2.45 5.44
C LEU A 51 -8.55 -1.80 6.49
N HIS A 52 -7.29 -2.22 6.60
CA HIS A 52 -6.34 -1.60 7.52
C HIS A 52 -6.17 -0.12 7.21
N ALA A 53 -5.72 0.24 6.01
CA ALA A 53 -5.51 1.64 5.61
C ALA A 53 -6.75 2.53 5.85
N TYR A 54 -7.95 2.04 5.51
CA TYR A 54 -9.19 2.78 5.68
C TYR A 54 -9.61 2.95 7.15
N SER A 55 -9.51 1.88 7.95
CA SER A 55 -10.08 1.84 9.29
C SER A 55 -9.18 2.40 10.40
N THR A 56 -7.86 2.30 10.26
CA THR A 56 -6.92 2.68 11.33
C THR A 56 -6.25 4.03 11.07
N GLU A 57 -6.02 4.38 9.80
CA GLU A 57 -5.12 5.47 9.42
C GLU A 57 -5.81 6.53 8.54
N HIS A 58 -7.12 6.45 8.44
CA HIS A 58 -7.97 7.40 7.71
C HIS A 58 -7.58 7.61 6.24
N TRP A 59 -7.02 6.59 5.59
CA TRP A 59 -6.86 6.64 4.15
C TRP A 59 -8.22 6.62 3.46
N GLY A 60 -8.35 7.38 2.37
CA GLY A 60 -9.56 7.42 1.56
C GLY A 60 -9.58 6.30 0.51
N VAL A 61 -10.74 5.67 0.31
CA VAL A 61 -10.99 4.78 -0.83
C VAL A 61 -11.71 5.59 -1.91
N GLY A 62 -11.01 5.85 -3.01
CA GLY A 62 -11.56 6.55 -4.19
C GLY A 62 -11.74 5.60 -5.39
N PRO A 63 -12.37 6.07 -6.47
CA PRO A 63 -12.59 5.27 -7.68
C PRO A 63 -11.28 4.80 -8.35
N GLU A 64 -10.21 5.57 -8.20
CA GLU A 64 -8.89 5.29 -8.78
C GLU A 64 -8.00 4.43 -7.87
N GLY A 65 -8.36 4.25 -6.59
CA GLY A 65 -7.58 3.49 -5.63
C GLY A 65 -7.53 4.13 -4.23
N MET A 66 -6.46 3.81 -3.50
CA MET A 66 -6.24 4.30 -2.14
C MET A 66 -5.57 5.68 -2.15
N TRP A 67 -6.02 6.58 -1.29
CA TRP A 67 -5.51 7.93 -1.13
C TRP A 67 -4.99 8.11 0.30
N CYS A 68 -3.75 8.60 0.45
CA CYS A 68 -3.28 8.99 1.77
C CYS A 68 -4.10 10.19 2.28
N PRO A 69 -4.13 10.43 3.61
CA PRO A 69 -4.93 11.50 4.18
C PRO A 69 -4.66 12.86 3.53
N GLN A 70 -3.38 13.19 3.29
CA GLN A 70 -2.98 14.46 2.68
C GLN A 70 -3.61 14.63 1.29
N CYS A 71 -3.35 13.69 0.36
CA CYS A 71 -3.88 13.79 -1.00
C CYS A 71 -5.40 13.70 -1.04
N TYR A 72 -6.03 12.95 -0.13
CA TYR A 72 -7.49 12.89 -0.02
C TYR A 72 -8.08 14.25 0.34
N TRP A 73 -7.51 14.94 1.34
CA TRP A 73 -7.97 16.27 1.75
C TRP A 73 -7.66 17.35 0.71
N ASP A 74 -6.52 17.28 0.04
CA ASP A 74 -6.16 18.21 -1.03
C ASP A 74 -7.14 18.10 -2.21
N ALA A 75 -7.47 16.86 -2.63
CA ALA A 75 -8.47 16.62 -3.67
C ALA A 75 -9.86 17.13 -3.25
N TYR A 76 -10.28 16.83 -2.03
CA TYR A 76 -11.56 17.30 -1.49
C TYR A 76 -11.64 18.84 -1.43
N ALA A 77 -10.57 19.51 -1.00
CA ALA A 77 -10.50 20.97 -0.94
C ALA A 77 -10.59 21.59 -2.35
N ALA A 78 -9.91 21.01 -3.34
CA ALA A 78 -9.96 21.46 -4.73
C ALA A 78 -11.36 21.33 -5.34
N GLU A 79 -12.05 20.21 -5.12
CA GLU A 79 -13.43 20.00 -5.56
C GLU A 79 -14.39 21.03 -4.94
N ARG A 80 -14.24 21.29 -3.64
CA ARG A 80 -15.04 22.31 -2.95
C ARG A 80 -14.81 23.71 -3.51
N ALA A 81 -13.56 24.11 -3.74
CA ALA A 81 -13.25 25.40 -4.33
C ALA A 81 -13.89 25.57 -5.72
N ALA A 82 -13.78 24.54 -6.57
CA ALA A 82 -14.39 24.53 -7.90
C ALA A 82 -15.92 24.64 -7.85
N SER A 83 -16.57 24.02 -6.85
CA SER A 83 -18.03 24.10 -6.66
C SER A 83 -18.52 25.47 -6.20
N VAL A 84 -17.70 26.23 -5.47
CA VAL A 84 -18.03 27.59 -4.99
C VAL A 84 -17.86 28.61 -6.11
N ASP A 85 -16.78 28.50 -6.90
CA ASP A 85 -16.52 29.43 -8.02
C ASP A 85 -17.43 29.20 -9.23
N GLY A 86 -17.97 27.99 -9.39
CA GLY A 86 -18.94 27.66 -10.44
C GLY A 86 -20.37 28.19 -10.21
N GLY A 87 -20.66 28.76 -9.03
CA GLY A 87 -22.00 29.26 -8.65
C GLY A 87 -22.23 30.76 -8.88
N LEU A 88 -21.21 31.52 -9.30
CA LEU A 88 -21.33 32.93 -9.68
C LEU A 88 -21.15 33.11 -11.19
N ARG A 89 -22.20 32.82 -11.96
CA ARG A 89 -22.42 33.40 -13.30
C ARG A 89 -23.88 33.73 -13.49
#